data_AF-A0A800A4G3-F1
#
_entry.id   AF-A0A800A4G3-F1
#
_cell.length_a   1.000
_cell.length_b   1.000
_cell.length_c   1.000
_cell.angle_alpha   90.00
_cell.angle_beta   90.00
_cell.angle_gamma   90.00
#
_symmetry.space_group_name_H-M   'P 1'
#
loop_
_entity.id
_entity.type
_entity.pdbx_description
1 polymer ?
#
loop_
_entity_poly.entity_id
_entity_poly.type
_entity_poly.pdbx_seq_one_letter_code
_entity_poly.pdbx_strand_id
1 'polypeptide(L)' 'IRKYKAVYFAAIGGAGALISKSIKKAEVIAYEELGAEAVRRLEVENFPATVINDIYGGDLYEQGKVKYQVRP' A
#
# COMPACT_ATOMS: atom_id res chain seq x y z
N ILE A 1 8.57 -2.93 -11.25
CA ILE A 1 8.32 -1.47 -11.14
C ILE A 1 9.07 -0.63 -12.18
N ARG A 2 10.41 -0.66 -12.26
CA ARG A 2 11.19 0.20 -13.18
C ARG A 2 10.80 0.11 -14.66
N LYS A 3 10.60 -1.11 -15.20
CA LYS A 3 10.25 -1.35 -16.63
C LYS A 3 8.99 -0.59 -17.07
N TYR A 4 7.99 -0.51 -16.20
CA TYR A 4 6.69 0.08 -16.50
C TYR A 4 6.44 1.41 -15.78
N LYS A 5 7.49 2.01 -15.17
CA LYS A 5 7.42 3.30 -14.47
C LYS A 5 6.29 3.38 -13.43
N ALA A 6 6.09 2.30 -12.67
CA ALA A 6 5.10 2.25 -11.59
C ALA A 6 5.71 2.63 -10.22
N VAL A 7 4.88 3.08 -9.29
CA VAL A 7 5.26 3.37 -7.89
C VAL A 7 4.55 2.37 -6.97
N TYR A 8 5.25 1.86 -5.96
CA TYR A 8 4.65 1.03 -4.91
C TYR A 8 4.52 1.82 -3.62
N PHE A 9 3.30 1.88 -3.11
CA PHE A 9 2.98 2.50 -1.84
C PHE A 9 2.71 1.43 -0.78
N ALA A 10 3.28 1.58 0.40
CA ALA A 10 2.89 0.81 1.57
C ALA A 10 2.01 1.67 2.48
N ALA A 11 0.87 1.11 2.87
CA ALA A 11 0.12 1.55 4.03
C ALA A 11 0.64 0.83 5.28
N ILE A 12 0.45 1.43 6.46
CA ILE A 12 0.91 0.82 7.71
C ILE A 12 0.05 -0.40 8.06
N GLY A 13 0.67 -1.58 8.04
CA GLY A 13 0.04 -2.84 8.44
C GLY A 13 -0.43 -2.81 9.89
N GLY A 14 -1.60 -3.40 10.17
CA GLY A 14 -2.21 -3.41 11.50
C GLY A 14 -3.02 -2.16 11.85
N ALA A 15 -2.89 -1.06 11.09
CA ALA A 15 -3.60 0.20 11.34
C ALA A 15 -4.95 0.32 10.61
N GLY A 16 -5.58 -0.79 10.21
CA GLY A 16 -6.77 -0.80 9.34
C GLY A 16 -7.94 0.05 9.86
N ALA A 17 -8.21 0.01 11.16
CA ALA A 17 -9.29 0.79 11.79
C ALA A 17 -9.04 2.32 11.80
N LEU A 18 -7.77 2.74 11.79
CA LEU A 18 -7.41 4.15 11.67
C LEU A 18 -7.42 4.60 10.21
N ILE A 19 -6.89 3.75 9.33
CA ILE A 19 -6.84 4.00 7.89
C ILE A 19 -8.26 4.06 7.30
N SER A 20 -9.21 3.26 7.79
CA SER A 20 -10.60 3.29 7.31
C SER A 20 -11.26 4.67 7.44
N LYS A 21 -10.80 5.52 8.37
CA LYS A 21 -11.28 6.92 8.51
C LYS A 21 -10.96 7.79 7.29
N SER A 22 -9.99 7.40 6.46
CA SER A 22 -9.67 8.09 5.21
C SER A 22 -10.57 7.67 4.03
N ILE A 23 -11.37 6.61 4.20
CA ILE A 23 -12.27 6.09 3.16
C ILE A 23 -13.59 6.86 3.21
N LYS A 24 -13.95 7.50 2.08
CA LYS A 24 -15.19 8.27 1.91
C LYS A 24 -16.31 7.45 1.28
N LYS A 25 -15.96 6.52 0.40
CA LYS A 25 -16.89 5.57 -0.22
C LYS A 25 -16.19 4.24 -0.47
N ALA A 26 -16.93 3.14 -0.31
CA ALA A 26 -16.48 1.79 -0.66
C ALA A 26 -17.60 1.06 -1.40
N GLU A 27 -17.33 0.64 -2.63
CA GLU A 27 -18.30 -0.03 -3.51
C GLU A 27 -17.69 -1.33 -4.04
N VAL A 28 -18.41 -2.44 -3.93
CA VAL A 28 -18.03 -3.70 -4.58
C VAL A 28 -18.35 -3.59 -6.06
N ILE A 29 -17.35 -3.77 -6.92
CA ILE A 29 -17.50 -3.61 -8.38
C ILE A 29 -17.34 -4.91 -9.16
N ALA A 30 -16.87 -5.99 -8.52
CA ALA A 30 -16.82 -7.32 -9.09
C ALA A 30 -16.66 -8.40 -8.00
N TYR A 31 -17.15 -9.61 -8.30
CA TYR A 31 -16.98 -10.83 -7.49
C TYR A 31 -17.49 -10.69 -6.05
N GLU A 32 -18.75 -10.27 -5.90
CA GLU A 32 -19.38 -10.04 -4.58
C GLU A 32 -19.36 -11.28 -3.68
N GLU A 33 -19.44 -12.46 -4.27
CA GLU A 33 -19.39 -13.76 -3.59
C GLU A 33 -18.08 -14.00 -2.81
N LEU A 34 -16.99 -13.30 -3.16
CA LEU A 34 -15.71 -13.41 -2.48
C LEU A 34 -15.64 -12.60 -1.17
N GLY A 35 -16.71 -11.89 -0.80
CA GLY A 35 -16.80 -11.18 0.48
C GLY A 35 -15.66 -10.18 0.68
N ALA A 36 -14.82 -10.39 1.69
CA ALA A 36 -13.69 -9.49 2.01
C ALA A 36 -12.66 -9.37 0.86
N GLU A 37 -12.57 -10.36 -0.02
CA GLU A 37 -11.63 -10.39 -1.16
C GLU A 37 -12.20 -9.79 -2.45
N ALA A 38 -13.49 -9.45 -2.47
CA ALA A 38 -14.14 -8.83 -3.62
C ALA A 38 -13.45 -7.51 -4.06
N VAL A 39 -13.47 -7.24 -5.36
CA VAL A 39 -12.84 -6.03 -5.91
C VAL A 39 -13.67 -4.81 -5.51
N ARG A 40 -13.03 -3.85 -4.83
CA ARG A 40 -13.68 -2.64 -4.34
C ARG A 40 -13.14 -1.39 -5.01
N ARG A 41 -14.03 -0.50 -5.45
CA ARG A 41 -13.70 0.89 -5.75
C ARG A 41 -13.79 1.68 -4.46
N LEU A 42 -12.67 2.27 -4.04
CA LEU A 42 -12.58 3.13 -2.86
C LEU A 42 -12.38 4.58 -3.30
N GLU A 43 -13.17 5.48 -2.72
CA GLU A 43 -12.89 6.92 -2.76
C GLU A 43 -12.24 7.28 -1.42
N VAL A 44 -11.07 7.90 -1.47
CA VAL A 44 -10.26 8.20 -0.28
C VAL A 44 -9.81 9.64 -0.26
N GLU A 45 -9.66 10.20 0.94
CA GLU A 45 -9.13 11.55 1.16
C GLU A 45 -8.07 11.46 2.26
N ASN A 46 -6.89 12.05 2.02
CA ASN A 46 -5.76 12.01 2.96
C ASN A 46 -5.37 10.56 3.37
N PHE A 47 -5.41 9.62 2.43
CA PHE A 47 -5.03 8.23 2.68
C PHE A 47 -3.52 8.12 2.99
N PRO A 48 -3.13 7.60 4.16
CA PRO A 48 -1.73 7.55 4.55
C PRO A 48 -1.02 6.40 3.82
N ALA A 49 -0.02 6.74 3.02
CA ALA A 49 0.87 5.75 2.40
C ALA A 49 2.28 6.31 2.17
N THR A 50 3.26 5.42 2.09
CA THR A 50 4.67 5.77 1.87
C THR A 50 5.16 5.14 0.57
N VAL A 51 5.89 5.91 -0.26
CA VAL A 51 6.58 5.36 -1.44
C VAL A 51 7.68 4.43 -0.97
N ILE A 52 7.52 3.13 -1.21
CA ILE A 52 8.53 2.12 -0.90
C ILE A 52 9.44 1.89 -2.09
N ASN A 53 8.86 1.75 -3.28
CA ASN A 53 9.61 1.61 -4.53
C ASN A 53 9.26 2.74 -5.48
N ASP A 54 10.28 3.48 -5.90
CA ASP A 54 10.15 4.55 -6.89
C ASP A 54 10.44 4.04 -8.33
N ILE A 55 10.26 4.93 -9.31
CA ILE A 55 10.45 4.63 -10.73
C ILE A 55 11.93 4.63 -11.18
N TYR A 56 12.83 5.13 -10.35
CA TYR A 56 14.28 5.22 -10.61
C TYR A 56 14.99 3.98 -10.08
N GLY A 57 14.35 3.29 -9.15
CA GLY A 57 14.85 2.09 -8.55
C GLY A 57 15.18 2.10 -7.09
N GLY A 58 14.79 3.15 -6.36
CA GLY A 58 14.81 3.14 -4.92
C GLY A 58 13.95 2.00 -4.36
N ASP A 59 14.42 1.43 -3.27
CA ASP A 59 13.73 0.41 -2.48
C ASP A 59 14.01 0.69 -1.00
N LEU A 60 13.01 1.19 -0.28
CA LEU A 60 13.16 1.52 1.14
C LEU A 60 13.34 0.27 2.02
N TYR A 61 12.84 -0.90 1.62
CA TYR A 61 13.02 -2.12 2.42
C TYR A 61 14.46 -2.60 2.33
N GLU A 62 15.08 -2.58 1.14
CA GLU A 62 16.48 -2.96 0.99
C GLU A 62 17.41 -1.95 1.67
N GLN A 63 17.16 -0.65 1.50
CA GLN A 63 17.92 0.40 2.19
C GLN A 63 17.80 0.27 3.72
N GLY A 64 16.59 -0.03 4.22
CA GLY A 64 16.34 -0.26 5.64
C GLY A 64 17.13 -1.45 6.17
N LYS A 65 17.10 -2.59 5.47
CA LYS A 65 17.91 -3.76 5.84
C LYS A 65 19.38 -3.41 5.91
N VAL A 66 19.94 -2.80 4.86
CA VAL A 66 21.37 -2.42 4.82
C VAL A 66 21.75 -1.51 6.00
N LYS A 67 20.86 -0.58 6.36
CA LYS A 67 21.13 0.40 7.42
C LYS A 67 20.98 -0.15 8.84
N TYR A 68 20.06 -1.08 9.06
CA TYR A 68 19.64 -1.49 10.42
C TYR A 68 19.86 -2.97 10.72
N GLN A 69 20.34 -3.77 9.77
CA GLN A 69 20.65 -5.18 10.00
C GLN A 69 21.78 -5.31 11.03
N VAL A 70 21.46 -5.86 12.19
CA VAL A 70 22.46 -6.29 13.18
C VAL A 70 22.96 -7.67 12.72
N ARG A 71 24.25 -7.77 12.42
CA ARG A 71 24.88 -9.06 12.13
C ARG A 71 25.14 -9.76 13.47
N PRO A 72 24.80 -11.06 13.60
CA PRO A 72 25.18 -11.84 14.77
C PRO A 72 26.71 -11.97 14.89
#